data_AF-A0A7D5I9J0-F1
#
_entry.id   AF-A0A7D5I9J0-F1
#
_cell.length_a   1.000
_cell.length_b   1.000
_cell.length_c   1.000
_cell.angle_alpha   90.00
_cell.angle_beta   90.00
_cell.angle_gamma   90.00
#
_symmetry.space_group_name_H-M   'P 1'
#
loop_
_entity.id
_entity.type
_entity.pdbx_description
1 polymer ?
#
loop_
_entity_poly.entity_id
_entity_poly.type
_entity_poly.pdbx_seq_one_letter_code
_entity_poly.pdbx_strand_id
1 'polypeptide(L)'
;MNVLLSIKPKYVDEIIAGKKKFEFRKAIFKKRDISKVFIYASSPVKKIVASFEIVRIIEDSPQNLWKQCSEYAGIPEKDFFDYYKTSDIGYAIEITNFEKFSEPIDPYILKKDFRPPQSYCYLPLDYFETKSYQSSLNKDYTMSSAEEKEEYNSEYRSIPQETSQNIQSSGFAQEKVGWEESEVGSIFETVTGNTPSKKKSEYYGSEIPLIKPPELFNSIIGEPSEYLSNKGAEKARVVPEGTVLITCIGNLGRVGLANKKIAFNQQINAIEPTQFIEPKFTYYQVQSLFFKNQLNNLASATTVTIVNKSKFDSIRFIVAPLPEQRAIVSKIEQLFSELDNGITNLKLVQEQLKVYRQAVLDETSKIETFVPITEVIEELGQGWSPKCNKEPSTNDDEWGVIKTTAIQAGHFNERENKKLPKNLEPKSQHELNAGDILITRAGPRVRVGVCCLVKKVRPRLINCDKAYRIKLKKDLIVPEFFEYTMNSAKYTLIIEGLKTGISDSGVNLTQKRFLNMKIPLPTMPEQQAIVQEIETRLSVCDKMEQDIAENLEKAEVLRQSILKKAFEGKLLDERELEEVRNAPDWEPADVLLERVKAEKKGKK
;
A
#
# COMPACT_ATOMS: atom_id res chain seq x y z
N MET A 1 1.89 -6.69 -14.50
CA MET A 1 0.43 -6.82 -14.20
C MET A 1 -0.07 -8.15 -14.74
N ASN A 2 -1.05 -8.79 -14.12
CA ASN A 2 -1.68 -10.00 -14.67
C ASN A 2 -2.98 -9.65 -15.42
N VAL A 3 -3.43 -10.56 -16.29
CA VAL A 3 -4.67 -10.40 -17.06
C VAL A 3 -5.52 -11.65 -16.92
N LEU A 4 -6.84 -11.50 -16.73
CA LEU A 4 -7.79 -12.60 -16.82
C LEU A 4 -8.53 -12.57 -18.16
N LEU A 5 -8.48 -13.69 -18.87
CA LEU A 5 -9.22 -13.92 -20.11
C LEU A 5 -10.35 -14.93 -19.89
N SER A 6 -11.50 -14.67 -20.50
CA SER A 6 -12.59 -15.64 -20.61
C SER A 6 -12.40 -16.47 -21.88
N ILE A 7 -12.26 -17.80 -21.77
CA ILE A 7 -12.05 -18.74 -22.88
C ILE A 7 -13.10 -19.86 -22.80
N LYS A 8 -13.62 -20.30 -23.94
CA LYS A 8 -14.55 -21.44 -24.00
C LYS A 8 -13.80 -22.74 -23.64
N PRO A 9 -14.39 -23.65 -22.84
CA PRO A 9 -13.72 -24.89 -22.41
C PRO A 9 -13.05 -25.67 -23.55
N LYS A 10 -13.74 -25.84 -24.69
CA LYS A 10 -13.18 -26.54 -25.87
C LYS A 10 -11.82 -25.97 -26.35
N TYR A 11 -11.60 -24.66 -26.22
CA TYR A 11 -10.33 -24.05 -26.65
C TYR A 11 -9.25 -24.12 -25.56
N VAL A 12 -9.65 -24.22 -24.29
CA VAL A 12 -8.70 -24.52 -23.20
C VAL A 12 -8.14 -25.92 -23.39
N ASP A 13 -9.00 -26.89 -23.76
CA ASP A 13 -8.58 -28.27 -24.03
C ASP A 13 -7.61 -28.36 -25.23
N GLU A 14 -7.83 -27.56 -26.28
CA GLU A 14 -6.90 -27.47 -27.42
C GLU A 14 -5.54 -26.83 -27.05
N ILE A 15 -5.50 -25.91 -26.09
CA ILE A 15 -4.25 -25.36 -25.55
C ILE A 15 -3.52 -26.44 -24.74
N ILE A 16 -4.24 -27.17 -23.88
CA ILE A 16 -3.68 -28.28 -23.10
C ILE A 16 -3.13 -29.38 -24.02
N ALA A 17 -3.80 -29.67 -25.12
CA ALA A 17 -3.36 -30.65 -26.12
C ALA A 17 -2.19 -30.15 -26.99
N GLY A 18 -1.73 -28.91 -26.82
CA GLY A 18 -0.64 -28.31 -27.61
C GLY A 18 -1.00 -27.96 -29.05
N LYS A 19 -2.25 -28.18 -29.46
CA LYS A 19 -2.78 -27.89 -30.80
C LYS A 19 -3.08 -26.40 -31.01
N LYS A 20 -3.36 -25.69 -29.91
CA LYS A 20 -3.60 -24.24 -29.90
C LYS A 20 -2.44 -23.51 -29.22
N LYS A 21 -1.60 -22.82 -29.99
CA LYS A 21 -0.51 -21.97 -29.48
C LYS A 21 -0.82 -20.48 -29.52
N PHE A 22 -1.91 -20.09 -30.19
CA PHE A 22 -2.32 -18.69 -30.30
C PHE A 22 -3.73 -18.49 -29.76
N GLU A 23 -3.90 -17.48 -28.91
CA GLU A 23 -5.22 -17.00 -28.46
C GLU A 23 -5.62 -15.73 -29.22
N PHE A 24 -6.80 -15.75 -29.83
CA PHE A 24 -7.25 -14.72 -30.76
C PHE A 24 -8.23 -13.74 -30.11
N ARG A 25 -7.94 -12.44 -30.21
CA ARG A 25 -8.75 -11.36 -29.61
C ARG A 25 -9.04 -10.23 -30.59
N LYS A 26 -10.19 -9.57 -30.42
CA LYS A 26 -10.56 -8.34 -31.15
C LYS A 26 -9.99 -7.07 -30.52
N ALA A 27 -9.59 -7.15 -29.25
CA ALA A 27 -9.00 -6.06 -28.49
C ALA A 27 -7.89 -6.60 -27.61
N ILE A 28 -6.82 -5.84 -27.49
CA ILE A 28 -5.66 -6.18 -26.66
C ILE A 28 -5.61 -5.32 -25.40
N PHE A 29 -4.78 -5.72 -24.45
CA PHE A 29 -4.53 -4.97 -23.22
C PHE A 29 -3.90 -3.61 -23.52
N LYS A 30 -4.42 -2.57 -22.88
CA LYS A 30 -3.90 -1.20 -22.97
C LYS A 30 -2.53 -1.04 -22.29
N LYS A 31 -2.24 -1.86 -21.29
CA LYS A 31 -0.96 -1.89 -20.56
C LYS A 31 0.02 -2.84 -21.24
N ARG A 32 1.31 -2.46 -21.29
CA ARG A 32 2.36 -3.22 -21.99
C ARG A 32 3.14 -4.18 -21.06
N ASP A 33 3.04 -3.99 -19.75
CA ASP A 33 3.71 -4.76 -18.70
C ASP A 33 2.86 -5.96 -18.25
N ILE A 34 2.50 -6.87 -19.17
CA ILE A 34 1.74 -8.08 -18.79
C ILE A 34 2.68 -9.21 -18.43
N SER A 35 2.60 -9.67 -17.17
CA SER A 35 3.46 -10.71 -16.61
C SER A 35 2.89 -12.11 -16.85
N LYS A 36 1.62 -12.34 -16.50
CA LYS A 36 0.95 -13.63 -16.70
C LYS A 36 -0.52 -13.45 -17.09
N VAL A 37 -1.02 -14.36 -17.93
CA VAL A 37 -2.43 -14.42 -18.34
C VAL A 37 -3.11 -15.61 -17.68
N PHE A 38 -4.17 -15.35 -16.94
CA PHE A 38 -5.03 -16.35 -16.31
C PHE A 38 -6.25 -16.64 -17.17
N ILE A 39 -6.69 -17.90 -17.17
CA ILE A 39 -7.81 -18.37 -17.98
C ILE A 39 -9.00 -18.68 -17.09
N TYR A 40 -10.06 -17.89 -17.23
CA TYR A 40 -11.40 -18.25 -16.79
C TYR A 40 -12.09 -19.09 -17.89
N ALA A 41 -12.37 -20.35 -17.59
CA ALA A 41 -13.16 -21.21 -18.45
C ALA A 41 -14.64 -20.85 -18.31
N SER A 42 -15.26 -20.45 -19.42
CA SER A 42 -16.68 -20.07 -19.44
C SER A 42 -17.62 -21.28 -19.19
N SER A 43 -18.94 -21.07 -19.25
CA SER A 43 -19.94 -22.14 -19.07
C SER A 43 -19.61 -23.38 -19.93
N PRO A 44 -19.74 -24.61 -19.37
CA PRO A 44 -20.27 -24.96 -18.04
C PRO A 44 -19.26 -24.89 -16.88
N VAL A 45 -17.96 -24.74 -17.14
CA VAL A 45 -16.90 -24.88 -16.12
C VAL A 45 -16.93 -23.75 -15.08
N LYS A 46 -17.07 -22.50 -15.55
CA LYS A 46 -17.21 -21.29 -14.71
C LYS A 46 -16.17 -21.13 -13.59
N LYS A 47 -14.92 -21.50 -13.88
CA LYS A 47 -13.78 -21.41 -12.93
C LYS A 47 -12.53 -20.92 -13.62
N ILE A 48 -11.55 -20.48 -12.84
CA ILE A 48 -10.21 -20.14 -13.32
C ILE A 48 -9.37 -21.42 -13.29
N VAL A 49 -8.87 -21.84 -14.45
CA VAL A 49 -8.41 -23.22 -14.66
C VAL A 49 -6.93 -23.34 -15.00
N ALA A 50 -6.30 -22.27 -15.47
CA ALA A 50 -4.93 -22.28 -15.95
C ALA A 50 -4.34 -20.87 -16.04
N SER A 51 -3.03 -20.80 -16.27
CA SER A 51 -2.32 -19.59 -16.64
C SER A 51 -1.27 -19.83 -17.72
N PHE A 52 -0.81 -18.77 -18.39
CA PHE A 52 0.29 -18.82 -19.36
C PHE A 52 1.01 -17.47 -19.46
N GLU A 53 2.20 -17.48 -20.05
CA GLU A 53 2.99 -16.29 -20.36
C GLU A 53 2.93 -15.96 -21.85
N ILE A 54 3.19 -14.70 -22.19
CA ILE A 54 3.07 -14.19 -23.57
C ILE A 54 4.46 -14.16 -24.20
N VAL A 55 4.65 -14.86 -25.32
CA VAL A 55 5.89 -14.72 -26.12
C VAL A 55 5.89 -13.40 -26.87
N ARG A 56 4.82 -13.18 -27.64
CA ARG A 56 4.60 -11.97 -28.43
C ARG A 56 3.12 -11.82 -28.77
N ILE A 57 2.76 -10.65 -29.28
CA ILE A 57 1.43 -10.36 -29.80
C ILE A 57 1.57 -9.88 -31.23
N ILE A 58 0.83 -10.52 -32.13
CA ILE A 58 0.75 -10.14 -33.54
C ILE A 58 -0.54 -9.33 -33.73
N GLU A 59 -0.41 -8.10 -34.23
CA GLU A 59 -1.52 -7.23 -34.61
C GLU A 59 -1.55 -7.11 -36.13
N ASP A 60 -2.62 -7.62 -36.77
CA ASP A 60 -2.74 -7.63 -38.23
C ASP A 60 -4.22 -7.84 -38.64
N SER A 61 -4.48 -7.80 -39.94
CA SER A 61 -5.75 -8.20 -40.54
C SER A 61 -6.05 -9.68 -40.27
N PRO A 62 -7.33 -10.08 -40.13
CA PRO A 62 -7.70 -11.48 -39.92
C PRO A 62 -7.12 -12.44 -40.96
N GLN A 63 -7.05 -12.04 -42.23
CA GLN A 63 -6.47 -12.83 -43.32
C GLN A 63 -4.99 -13.12 -43.08
N ASN A 64 -4.21 -12.11 -42.67
CA ASN A 64 -2.79 -12.25 -42.39
C ASN A 64 -2.53 -13.02 -41.09
N LEU A 65 -3.34 -12.80 -40.05
CA LEU A 65 -3.25 -13.57 -38.81
C LEU A 65 -3.50 -15.06 -39.08
N TRP A 66 -4.51 -15.38 -39.89
CA TRP A 66 -4.80 -16.77 -40.27
C TRP A 66 -3.64 -17.40 -41.04
N LYS A 67 -3.10 -16.68 -42.03
CA LYS A 67 -1.93 -17.14 -42.80
C LYS A 67 -0.71 -17.44 -41.91
N GLN A 68 -0.49 -16.63 -40.88
CA GLN A 68 0.65 -16.76 -39.97
C GLN A 68 0.45 -17.80 -38.86
N CYS A 69 -0.79 -18.01 -38.40
CA CYS A 69 -1.06 -18.75 -37.17
C CYS A 69 -1.91 -20.03 -37.36
N SER A 70 -2.46 -20.28 -38.55
CA SER A 70 -3.44 -21.37 -38.81
C SER A 70 -2.96 -22.75 -38.38
N GLU A 71 -1.68 -23.06 -38.56
CA GLU A 71 -1.07 -24.35 -38.18
C GLU A 71 -1.27 -24.70 -36.69
N TYR A 72 -1.30 -23.68 -35.82
CA TYR A 72 -1.49 -23.83 -34.37
C TYR A 72 -2.67 -23.00 -33.84
N ALA A 73 -3.67 -22.73 -34.69
CA ALA A 73 -4.82 -21.93 -34.32
C ALA A 73 -5.78 -22.66 -33.38
N GLY A 74 -5.82 -24.00 -33.44
CA GLY A 74 -6.69 -24.85 -32.62
C GLY A 74 -8.18 -24.52 -32.74
N ILE A 75 -8.58 -23.89 -33.84
CA ILE A 75 -9.96 -23.53 -34.17
C ILE A 75 -10.17 -23.72 -35.68
N PRO A 76 -11.38 -24.11 -36.14
CA PRO A 76 -11.68 -24.16 -37.56
C PRO A 76 -11.58 -22.79 -38.23
N GLU A 77 -11.13 -22.75 -39.47
CA GLU A 77 -11.01 -21.52 -40.29
C GLU A 77 -12.31 -20.71 -40.32
N LYS A 78 -13.43 -21.41 -40.52
CA LYS A 78 -14.76 -20.81 -40.52
C LYS A 78 -15.06 -20.10 -39.19
N ASP A 79 -14.80 -20.75 -38.06
CA ASP A 79 -15.03 -20.17 -36.73
C ASP A 79 -14.14 -18.95 -36.47
N PHE A 80 -12.90 -18.96 -36.99
CA PHE A 80 -11.98 -17.82 -36.91
C PHE A 80 -12.51 -16.62 -37.69
N PHE A 81 -12.87 -16.80 -38.96
CA PHE A 81 -13.37 -15.69 -39.78
C PHE A 81 -14.76 -15.21 -39.35
N ASP A 82 -15.62 -16.11 -38.87
CA ASP A 82 -16.90 -15.73 -38.26
C ASP A 82 -16.69 -14.88 -37.01
N TYR A 83 -15.68 -15.22 -36.19
CA TYR A 83 -15.33 -14.40 -35.03
C TYR A 83 -14.90 -12.99 -35.44
N TYR A 84 -14.07 -12.82 -36.47
CA TYR A 84 -13.58 -11.50 -36.93
C TYR A 84 -14.46 -10.80 -37.98
N LYS A 85 -15.65 -11.31 -38.29
CA LYS A 85 -16.52 -10.83 -39.39
C LYS A 85 -16.76 -9.31 -39.45
N THR A 86 -16.66 -8.61 -38.31
CA THR A 86 -16.90 -7.16 -38.18
C THR A 86 -15.66 -6.40 -37.72
N SER A 87 -14.47 -6.92 -37.96
CA SER A 87 -13.22 -6.40 -37.40
C SER A 87 -12.11 -6.41 -38.45
N ASP A 88 -11.61 -5.23 -38.79
CA ASP A 88 -10.54 -5.07 -39.79
C ASP A 88 -9.15 -5.41 -39.21
N ILE A 89 -9.04 -5.39 -37.88
CA ILE A 89 -7.82 -5.68 -37.12
C ILE A 89 -8.13 -6.73 -36.06
N GLY A 90 -7.20 -7.67 -35.86
CA GLY A 90 -7.22 -8.64 -34.78
C GLY A 90 -5.86 -8.76 -34.08
N TYR A 91 -5.86 -9.51 -32.98
CA TYR A 91 -4.66 -9.81 -32.20
C TYR A 91 -4.53 -11.31 -32.01
N ALA A 92 -3.33 -11.85 -32.26
CA ALA A 92 -2.94 -13.20 -31.90
C ALA A 92 -1.91 -13.17 -30.77
N ILE A 93 -2.27 -13.72 -29.61
CA ILE A 93 -1.41 -13.80 -28.43
C ILE A 93 -0.73 -15.17 -28.45
N GLU A 94 0.60 -15.20 -28.59
CA GLU A 94 1.36 -16.44 -28.59
C GLU A 94 1.61 -16.93 -27.15
N ILE A 95 1.24 -18.18 -26.89
CA ILE A 95 1.21 -18.82 -25.57
C ILE A 95 2.53 -19.53 -25.29
N THR A 96 3.15 -19.25 -24.15
CA THR A 96 4.25 -20.06 -23.58
C THR A 96 4.02 -20.33 -22.09
N ASN A 97 4.81 -21.22 -21.49
CA ASN A 97 4.79 -21.54 -20.06
C ASN A 97 3.36 -21.80 -19.53
N PHE A 98 2.59 -22.59 -20.29
CA PHE A 98 1.21 -22.90 -19.93
C PHE A 98 1.16 -23.84 -18.72
N GLU A 99 0.40 -23.46 -17.72
CA GLU A 99 0.26 -24.17 -16.45
C GLU A 99 -1.22 -24.38 -16.14
N LYS A 100 -1.66 -25.65 -16.14
CA LYS A 100 -3.01 -26.02 -15.71
C LYS A 100 -3.03 -26.19 -14.19
N PHE A 101 -4.03 -25.60 -13.53
CA PHE A 101 -4.17 -25.74 -12.10
C PHE A 101 -4.73 -27.10 -11.72
N SER A 102 -4.11 -27.72 -10.72
CA SER A 102 -4.58 -28.98 -10.12
C SER A 102 -5.98 -28.83 -9.52
N GLU A 103 -6.26 -27.67 -8.92
CA GLU A 103 -7.59 -27.29 -8.44
C GLU A 103 -8.09 -26.00 -9.12
N PRO A 104 -9.13 -26.08 -9.96
CA PRO A 104 -9.77 -24.90 -10.53
C PRO A 104 -10.31 -23.95 -9.44
N ILE A 105 -10.00 -22.67 -9.60
CA ILE A 105 -10.27 -21.63 -8.60
C ILE A 105 -11.65 -21.03 -8.85
N ASP A 106 -12.46 -20.93 -7.79
CA ASP A 106 -13.75 -20.25 -7.84
C ASP A 106 -13.53 -18.74 -7.85
N PRO A 107 -13.93 -18.02 -8.92
CA PRO A 107 -13.69 -16.59 -9.03
C PRO A 107 -14.49 -15.76 -8.01
N TYR A 108 -15.56 -16.30 -7.40
CA TYR A 108 -16.34 -15.59 -6.38
C TYR A 108 -15.61 -15.50 -5.03
N ILE A 109 -14.64 -16.37 -4.79
CA ILE A 109 -13.70 -16.24 -3.66
C ILE A 109 -12.84 -14.97 -3.83
N LEU A 110 -12.57 -14.59 -5.08
CA LEU A 110 -11.67 -13.49 -5.43
C LEU A 110 -12.41 -12.15 -5.51
N LYS A 111 -13.69 -12.17 -5.92
CA LYS A 111 -14.57 -11.00 -5.98
C LYS A 111 -16.04 -11.41 -5.85
N LYS A 112 -16.73 -10.90 -4.84
CA LYS A 112 -18.14 -11.21 -4.54
C LYS A 112 -19.10 -10.92 -5.71
N ASP A 113 -18.83 -9.86 -6.47
CA ASP A 113 -19.56 -9.48 -7.70
C ASP A 113 -18.76 -9.81 -8.97
N PHE A 114 -18.13 -10.99 -9.03
CA PHE A 114 -17.39 -11.39 -10.20
C PHE A 114 -18.31 -11.49 -11.43
N ARG A 115 -17.91 -10.83 -12.52
CA ARG A 115 -18.52 -11.00 -13.84
C ARG A 115 -17.43 -11.41 -14.82
N PRO A 116 -17.62 -12.48 -15.61
CA PRO A 116 -16.61 -12.90 -16.56
C PRO A 116 -16.36 -11.78 -17.58
N PRO A 117 -15.09 -11.43 -17.84
CA PRO A 117 -14.78 -10.33 -18.74
C PRO A 117 -15.17 -10.68 -20.18
N GLN A 118 -15.78 -9.73 -20.88
CA GLN A 118 -16.11 -9.88 -22.31
C GLN A 118 -14.86 -9.88 -23.20
N SER A 119 -13.85 -9.07 -22.84
CA SER A 119 -12.54 -9.07 -23.51
C SER A 119 -11.44 -9.55 -22.55
N TYR A 120 -11.14 -8.77 -21.53
CA TYR A 120 -10.17 -9.09 -20.47
C TYR A 120 -10.44 -8.22 -19.24
N CYS A 121 -9.84 -8.55 -18.10
CA CYS A 121 -9.70 -7.63 -16.96
C CYS A 121 -8.30 -7.78 -16.34
N TYR A 122 -7.80 -6.72 -15.71
CA TYR A 122 -6.50 -6.77 -15.05
C TYR A 122 -6.61 -7.39 -13.67
N LEU A 123 -5.62 -8.20 -13.33
CA LEU A 123 -5.41 -8.77 -12.02
C LEU A 123 -4.06 -8.27 -11.45
N PRO A 124 -3.96 -8.02 -10.13
CA PRO A 124 -2.69 -7.87 -9.44
C PRO A 124 -1.69 -9.02 -9.71
N LEU A 125 -0.41 -8.76 -9.55
CA LEU A 125 0.70 -9.67 -9.93
C LEU A 125 0.73 -10.99 -9.15
N ASP A 126 0.16 -11.00 -7.97
CA ASP A 126 0.23 -12.03 -6.93
C ASP A 126 -1.15 -12.65 -6.62
N TYR A 127 -2.13 -12.42 -7.50
CA TYR A 127 -3.55 -12.76 -7.30
C TYR A 127 -3.83 -14.26 -7.09
N PHE A 128 -2.89 -15.16 -7.43
CA PHE A 128 -3.05 -16.62 -7.31
C PHE A 128 -1.88 -17.35 -6.65
N GLU A 129 -0.86 -16.64 -6.17
CA GLU A 129 0.36 -17.25 -5.60
C GLU A 129 0.15 -17.84 -4.19
N THR A 130 -1.02 -17.61 -3.57
CA THR A 130 -1.31 -17.99 -2.19
C THR A 130 -1.65 -19.47 -1.95
N LYS A 131 -1.85 -20.30 -2.99
CA LYS A 131 -2.15 -21.74 -2.80
C LYS A 131 -0.93 -22.67 -2.75
N SER A 132 0.24 -22.25 -3.27
CA SER A 132 1.46 -23.07 -3.19
C SER A 132 2.13 -23.03 -1.81
N TYR A 133 1.82 -22.00 -1.00
CA TYR A 133 2.38 -21.85 0.35
C TYR A 133 1.76 -22.78 1.39
N GLN A 134 0.57 -23.35 1.14
CA GLN A 134 -0.13 -24.20 2.10
C GLN A 134 0.34 -25.67 2.11
N SER A 135 0.97 -26.17 1.03
CA SER A 135 1.43 -27.57 0.98
C SER A 135 2.87 -27.77 1.47
N SER A 136 3.68 -26.72 1.49
CA SER A 136 5.09 -26.74 1.92
C SER A 136 5.29 -26.54 3.43
N LEU A 137 4.28 -26.06 4.17
CA LEU A 137 4.36 -25.79 5.61
C LEU A 137 4.32 -27.06 6.50
N ASN A 138 4.03 -28.24 5.95
CA ASN A 138 3.82 -29.46 6.74
C ASN A 138 5.02 -30.41 6.82
N LYS A 139 6.23 -30.03 6.39
CA LYS A 139 7.35 -30.99 6.40
C LYS A 139 8.67 -30.62 7.07
N ASP A 140 9.02 -29.36 7.27
CA ASP A 140 10.36 -29.05 7.79
C ASP A 140 10.33 -27.98 8.87
N TYR A 141 9.98 -28.36 10.10
CA TYR A 141 10.41 -27.63 11.30
C TYR A 141 10.59 -28.62 12.46
N THR A 142 11.69 -29.38 12.41
CA THR A 142 12.31 -29.95 13.61
C THR A 142 13.76 -29.48 13.69
N MET A 143 14.04 -28.72 14.77
CA MET A 143 15.33 -28.40 15.40
C MET A 143 16.56 -28.05 14.55
N SER A 144 17.05 -26.81 14.72
CA SER A 144 18.46 -26.47 15.02
C SER A 144 18.49 -24.99 15.42
N SER A 145 18.44 -24.68 16.72
CA SER A 145 19.58 -24.35 17.60
C SER A 145 20.16 -22.95 17.31
N ALA A 146 19.65 -21.89 17.94
CA ALA A 146 20.12 -21.32 19.21
C ALA A 146 21.56 -20.75 19.20
N GLU A 147 22.44 -21.18 18.29
CA GLU A 147 23.83 -20.72 18.21
C GLU A 147 24.00 -19.58 17.17
N GLU A 148 23.19 -19.56 16.10
CA GLU A 148 23.20 -18.46 15.10
C GLU A 148 22.63 -17.12 15.60
N LYS A 149 21.94 -17.13 16.76
CA LYS A 149 21.33 -15.91 17.34
C LYS A 149 22.29 -15.07 18.18
N GLU A 150 23.41 -15.61 18.65
CA GLU A 150 24.35 -14.88 19.50
C GLU A 150 25.44 -14.14 18.70
N GLU A 151 25.81 -14.64 17.52
CA GLU A 151 26.83 -13.99 16.67
C GLU A 151 26.27 -12.75 15.95
N TYR A 152 25.02 -12.80 15.48
CA TYR A 152 24.32 -11.70 14.81
C TYR A 152 23.85 -10.57 15.75
N ASN A 153 23.69 -10.85 17.05
CA ASN A 153 23.33 -9.85 18.06
C ASN A 153 24.53 -9.07 18.63
N SER A 154 25.76 -9.49 18.33
CA SER A 154 26.97 -8.84 18.85
C SER A 154 27.33 -7.54 18.11
N GLU A 155 27.01 -7.43 16.82
CA GLU A 155 27.25 -6.21 16.02
C GLU A 155 26.25 -5.07 16.32
N TYR A 156 25.10 -5.39 16.93
CA TYR A 156 24.00 -4.44 17.14
C TYR A 156 23.95 -3.78 18.52
N ARG A 157 24.88 -4.12 19.45
CA ARG A 157 24.96 -3.48 20.77
C ARG A 157 25.98 -2.34 20.89
N SER A 158 26.70 -2.03 19.81
CA SER A 158 27.70 -0.96 19.77
C SER A 158 27.38 0.11 18.72
N ILE A 159 26.14 0.58 18.68
CA ILE A 159 25.83 1.90 18.13
C ILE A 159 25.62 2.82 19.33
N PRO A 160 26.62 3.64 19.72
CA PRO A 160 26.40 4.68 20.71
C PRO A 160 25.28 5.61 20.22
N GLN A 161 24.34 5.93 21.11
CA GLN A 161 23.50 7.11 20.96
C GLN A 161 24.40 8.35 21.07
N GLU A 162 25.11 8.67 20.00
CA GLU A 162 25.83 9.94 19.94
C GLU A 162 24.84 11.06 19.62
N THR A 163 24.63 11.86 20.66
CA THR A 163 23.92 13.13 20.68
C THR A 163 24.31 14.03 19.51
N SER A 164 23.29 14.67 18.93
CA SER A 164 23.34 15.71 17.90
C SER A 164 24.26 16.88 18.27
N GLN A 165 25.57 16.71 18.18
CA GLN A 165 26.60 17.77 18.26
C GLN A 165 27.98 17.13 18.06
N ASN A 166 28.34 16.83 16.79
CA ASN A 166 29.70 16.78 16.22
C ASN A 166 29.70 16.00 14.90
N ILE A 167 29.16 16.61 13.85
CA ILE A 167 29.58 16.28 12.47
C ILE A 167 30.22 17.55 11.93
N GLN A 168 31.46 17.79 12.37
CA GLN A 168 32.38 18.68 11.67
C GLN A 168 33.47 17.81 11.04
N SER A 169 33.51 17.87 9.71
CA SER A 169 34.66 17.61 8.83
C SER A 169 35.47 16.31 9.04
N SER A 170 35.22 15.29 8.21
CA SER A 170 36.27 14.51 7.53
C SER A 170 35.70 13.44 6.57
N GLY A 171 35.79 13.70 5.27
CA GLY A 171 36.11 12.72 4.20
C GLY A 171 35.19 11.52 3.94
N PHE A 172 34.04 11.71 3.27
CA PHE A 172 33.37 10.61 2.54
C PHE A 172 34.10 10.19 1.24
N ALA A 173 35.10 10.96 0.82
CA ALA A 173 35.78 10.84 -0.48
C ALA A 173 37.15 10.13 -0.44
N GLN A 174 37.72 9.81 0.73
CA GLN A 174 39.14 9.43 0.80
C GLN A 174 39.51 8.00 0.33
N GLU A 175 38.55 7.15 -0.05
CA GLU A 175 38.83 5.78 -0.51
C GLU A 175 38.19 5.39 -1.86
N LYS A 176 37.52 6.32 -2.57
CA LYS A 176 36.80 5.99 -3.81
C LYS A 176 37.52 6.52 -5.04
N VAL A 177 38.03 5.61 -5.87
CA VAL A 177 38.69 5.98 -7.13
C VAL A 177 37.71 6.74 -8.04
N GLY A 178 38.01 8.01 -8.30
CA GLY A 178 37.28 8.84 -9.27
C GLY A 178 35.96 9.43 -8.78
N TRP A 179 35.65 9.42 -7.49
CA TRP A 179 34.46 10.07 -6.93
C TRP A 179 34.82 11.40 -6.28
N GLU A 180 33.90 12.36 -6.36
CA GLU A 180 34.08 13.70 -5.78
C GLU A 180 32.85 14.13 -4.98
N GLU A 181 33.05 15.04 -4.03
CA GLU A 181 31.97 15.71 -3.30
C GLU A 181 32.00 17.20 -3.61
N SER A 182 30.88 17.77 -4.04
CA SER A 182 30.76 19.19 -4.32
C SER A 182 29.37 19.74 -3.93
N GLU A 183 29.20 21.05 -3.96
CA GLU A 183 27.93 21.70 -3.61
C GLU A 183 26.92 21.64 -4.75
N VAL A 184 25.64 21.41 -4.44
CA VAL A 184 24.55 21.38 -5.43
C VAL A 184 24.61 22.58 -6.37
N GLY A 185 24.79 23.80 -5.87
CA GLY A 185 24.84 25.01 -6.68
C GLY A 185 26.07 25.13 -7.57
N SER A 186 27.15 24.40 -7.27
CA SER A 186 28.34 24.32 -8.12
C SER A 186 28.15 23.38 -9.30
N ILE A 187 27.37 22.30 -9.10
CA ILE A 187 27.15 21.23 -10.09
C ILE A 187 25.94 21.55 -10.98
N PHE A 188 24.83 21.99 -10.39
CA PHE A 188 23.54 22.04 -11.07
C PHE A 188 23.06 23.46 -11.27
N GLU A 189 22.24 23.68 -12.29
CA GLU A 189 21.36 24.85 -12.30
C GLU A 189 20.18 24.57 -11.38
N THR A 190 19.97 25.45 -10.41
CA THR A 190 18.88 25.31 -9.43
C THR A 190 17.88 26.42 -9.61
N VAL A 191 16.60 26.06 -9.63
CA VAL A 191 15.51 27.01 -9.90
C VAL A 191 14.43 26.85 -8.85
N THR A 192 14.02 27.96 -8.23
CA THR A 192 12.81 27.98 -7.39
C THR A 192 11.60 28.28 -8.27
N GLY A 193 10.53 27.51 -8.08
CA GLY A 193 9.34 27.61 -8.91
C GLY A 193 8.58 28.92 -8.72
N ASN A 194 7.58 29.13 -9.57
CA ASN A 194 6.59 30.17 -9.36
C ASN A 194 5.24 29.81 -10.02
N THR A 195 4.18 30.36 -9.47
CA THR A 195 2.81 30.20 -9.93
C THR A 195 2.31 31.52 -10.54
N PRO A 196 1.92 31.53 -11.83
CA PRO A 196 1.28 32.69 -12.47
C PRO A 196 0.00 33.14 -11.76
N SER A 197 -0.39 34.41 -11.93
CA SER A 197 -1.58 34.95 -11.24
C SER A 197 -2.88 34.23 -11.62
N LYS A 198 -3.56 33.66 -10.62
CA LYS A 198 -4.88 33.02 -10.79
C LYS A 198 -5.99 33.97 -11.25
N LYS A 199 -5.78 35.28 -11.15
CA LYS A 199 -6.75 36.28 -11.63
C LYS A 199 -6.81 36.36 -13.16
N LYS A 200 -5.78 35.88 -13.86
CA LYS A 200 -5.72 35.86 -15.32
C LYS A 200 -5.99 34.43 -15.79
N SER A 201 -7.26 34.14 -16.09
CA SER A 201 -7.68 32.81 -16.55
C SER A 201 -6.93 32.35 -17.81
N GLU A 202 -6.51 33.28 -18.68
CA GLU A 202 -5.73 32.98 -19.89
C GLU A 202 -4.36 32.32 -19.62
N TYR A 203 -3.86 32.35 -18.38
CA TYR A 203 -2.60 31.66 -18.01
C TYR A 203 -2.80 30.17 -17.70
N TYR A 204 -4.03 29.73 -17.54
CA TYR A 204 -4.37 28.36 -17.19
C TYR A 204 -4.99 27.68 -18.42
N GLY A 205 -4.60 26.43 -18.66
CA GLY A 205 -4.88 25.71 -19.91
C GLY A 205 -4.74 24.20 -19.73
N SER A 206 -4.22 23.51 -20.74
CA SER A 206 -3.94 22.07 -20.74
C SER A 206 -2.56 21.72 -21.32
N GLU A 207 -1.69 22.70 -21.52
CA GLU A 207 -0.44 22.54 -22.28
C GLU A 207 0.76 22.16 -21.40
N ILE A 208 1.02 22.90 -20.32
CA ILE A 208 2.18 22.68 -19.45
C ILE A 208 1.72 22.28 -18.04
N PRO A 209 2.09 21.09 -17.53
CA PRO A 209 1.84 20.68 -16.15
C PRO A 209 2.29 21.73 -15.12
N LEU A 210 1.46 22.06 -14.13
CA LEU A 210 1.85 22.89 -12.99
C LEU A 210 1.92 22.06 -11.71
N ILE A 211 3.13 21.70 -11.31
CA ILE A 211 3.39 20.82 -10.18
C ILE A 211 3.37 21.56 -8.84
N LYS A 212 2.70 20.97 -7.85
CA LYS A 212 2.52 21.48 -6.49
C LYS A 212 3.05 20.49 -5.44
N PRO A 213 3.35 20.93 -4.21
CA PRO A 213 3.91 20.05 -3.16
C PRO A 213 3.12 18.76 -2.88
N PRO A 214 1.76 18.76 -2.92
CA PRO A 214 0.99 17.53 -2.73
C PRO A 214 1.11 16.52 -3.87
N GLU A 215 1.78 16.84 -4.98
CA GLU A 215 1.92 15.95 -6.15
C GLU A 215 3.32 15.29 -6.19
N LEU A 216 4.21 15.62 -5.26
CA LEU A 216 5.53 14.99 -5.12
C LEU A 216 5.46 13.85 -4.08
N PHE A 217 5.73 12.62 -4.52
CA PHE A 217 5.61 11.40 -3.70
C PHE A 217 6.81 10.45 -3.84
N ASN A 218 8.02 11.00 -4.03
CA ASN A 218 9.23 10.22 -4.29
C ASN A 218 9.03 9.26 -5.48
N SER A 219 8.48 9.79 -6.58
CA SER A 219 8.16 9.03 -7.78
C SER A 219 8.50 9.84 -9.03
N ILE A 220 8.42 9.20 -10.19
CA ILE A 220 8.25 9.92 -11.45
C ILE A 220 6.94 10.73 -11.34
N ILE A 221 6.99 11.99 -11.76
CA ILE A 221 5.84 12.90 -11.66
C ILE A 221 4.73 12.40 -12.59
N GLY A 222 3.56 12.15 -11.99
CA GLY A 222 2.35 11.74 -12.70
C GLY A 222 1.59 12.92 -13.30
N GLU A 223 0.29 12.73 -13.51
CA GLU A 223 -0.60 13.76 -14.02
C GLU A 223 -0.96 14.76 -12.90
N PRO A 224 -0.71 16.08 -13.09
CA PRO A 224 -1.03 17.08 -12.08
C PRO A 224 -2.53 17.42 -12.06
N SER A 225 -2.92 18.11 -11.00
CA SER A 225 -4.27 18.67 -10.85
C SER A 225 -4.53 19.91 -11.72
N GLU A 226 -3.48 20.60 -12.18
CA GLU A 226 -3.58 21.89 -12.85
C GLU A 226 -2.53 22.04 -13.95
N TYR A 227 -2.88 22.81 -14.98
CA TYR A 227 -2.09 23.02 -16.18
C TYR A 227 -2.05 24.52 -16.52
N LEU A 228 -0.94 24.95 -17.10
CA LEU A 228 -0.76 26.28 -17.66
C LEU A 228 -0.98 26.25 -19.17
N SER A 229 -1.49 27.37 -19.69
CA SER A 229 -1.44 27.66 -21.11
C SER A 229 -0.04 28.05 -21.56
N ASN A 230 0.20 28.15 -22.87
CA ASN A 230 1.46 28.68 -23.39
C ASN A 230 1.77 30.09 -22.85
N LYS A 231 0.75 30.97 -22.72
CA LYS A 231 0.90 32.30 -22.12
C LYS A 231 1.24 32.24 -20.63
N GLY A 232 0.69 31.26 -19.92
CA GLY A 232 0.99 31.03 -18.50
C GLY A 232 2.42 30.53 -18.30
N ALA A 233 2.87 29.63 -19.18
CA ALA A 233 4.22 29.07 -19.19
C ALA A 233 5.29 30.17 -19.36
N GLU A 234 5.05 31.19 -20.19
CA GLU A 234 5.92 32.37 -20.31
C GLU A 234 6.06 33.19 -19.02
N LYS A 235 5.11 33.06 -18.09
CA LYS A 235 5.13 33.74 -16.78
C LYS A 235 5.55 32.80 -15.65
N ALA A 236 5.81 31.54 -15.95
CA ALA A 236 6.26 30.53 -15.00
C ALA A 236 7.74 30.15 -15.24
N ARG A 237 8.36 29.55 -14.22
CA ARG A 237 9.61 28.81 -14.36
C ARG A 237 9.25 27.43 -14.86
N VAL A 238 9.77 27.12 -16.03
CA VAL A 238 9.49 25.86 -16.72
C VAL A 238 10.81 25.15 -16.95
N VAL A 239 10.86 23.89 -16.54
CA VAL A 239 12.07 23.06 -16.56
C VAL A 239 11.87 21.88 -17.50
N PRO A 240 12.95 21.35 -18.11
CA PRO A 240 12.86 20.23 -19.03
C PRO A 240 12.58 18.90 -18.32
N GLU A 241 12.33 17.87 -19.12
CA GLU A 241 12.34 16.47 -18.67
C GLU A 241 13.70 16.11 -18.03
N GLY A 242 13.69 15.19 -17.06
CA GLY A 242 14.87 14.80 -16.28
C GLY A 242 15.17 15.71 -15.08
N THR A 243 14.47 16.83 -14.94
CA THR A 243 14.62 17.73 -13.80
C THR A 243 14.10 17.09 -12.50
N VAL A 244 14.87 17.20 -11.42
CA VAL A 244 14.51 16.66 -10.09
C VAL A 244 13.93 17.78 -9.23
N LEU A 245 12.68 17.62 -8.78
CA LEU A 245 11.94 18.58 -7.98
C LEU A 245 11.96 18.16 -6.50
N ILE A 246 12.19 19.10 -5.60
CA ILE A 246 12.26 18.87 -4.15
C ILE A 246 11.49 19.96 -3.42
N THR A 247 10.55 19.56 -2.56
CA THR A 247 9.85 20.49 -1.68
C THR A 247 10.81 21.09 -0.64
N CYS A 248 10.84 22.40 -0.56
CA CYS A 248 11.71 23.17 0.35
C CYS A 248 10.93 24.02 1.37
N ILE A 249 9.60 24.03 1.30
CA ILE A 249 8.70 24.76 2.20
C ILE A 249 7.53 23.86 2.63
N GLY A 250 7.36 23.65 3.94
CA GLY A 250 6.29 22.84 4.50
C GLY A 250 6.62 21.34 4.54
N ASN A 251 6.11 20.55 3.60
CA ASN A 251 6.42 19.11 3.53
C ASN A 251 7.82 18.87 2.97
N LEU A 252 8.87 19.26 3.71
CA LEU A 252 10.27 19.26 3.28
C LEU A 252 10.75 17.88 2.79
N GLY A 253 11.51 17.85 1.68
CA GLY A 253 12.22 16.65 1.21
C GLY A 253 11.41 15.63 0.42
N ARG A 254 10.20 15.98 -0.05
CA ARG A 254 9.46 15.18 -1.04
C ARG A 254 10.01 15.44 -2.42
N VAL A 255 10.28 14.37 -3.15
CA VAL A 255 10.99 14.41 -4.43
C VAL A 255 10.07 14.01 -5.58
N GLY A 256 10.28 14.55 -6.77
CA GLY A 256 9.72 14.00 -8.00
C GLY A 256 10.64 14.19 -9.19
N LEU A 257 10.63 13.22 -10.11
CA LEU A 257 11.38 13.27 -11.37
C LEU A 257 10.46 13.72 -12.52
N ALA A 258 10.81 14.80 -13.20
CA ALA A 258 10.07 15.29 -14.35
C ALA A 258 10.19 14.32 -15.55
N ASN A 259 9.07 13.86 -16.08
CA ASN A 259 8.99 13.03 -17.30
C ASN A 259 8.59 13.80 -18.56
N LYS A 260 8.43 15.12 -18.45
CA LYS A 260 8.13 16.06 -19.52
C LYS A 260 8.49 17.46 -19.06
N LYS A 261 8.36 18.44 -19.94
CA LYS A 261 8.49 19.86 -19.60
C LYS A 261 7.41 20.25 -18.59
N ILE A 262 7.78 20.82 -17.45
CA ILE A 262 6.85 21.16 -16.36
C ILE A 262 7.12 22.53 -15.74
N ALA A 263 6.06 23.19 -15.27
CA ALA A 263 6.12 24.33 -14.37
C ALA A 263 5.88 23.85 -12.93
N PHE A 264 6.30 24.62 -11.94
CA PHE A 264 6.16 24.22 -10.53
C PHE A 264 6.04 25.40 -9.57
N ASN A 265 5.46 25.13 -8.40
CA ASN A 265 5.15 26.12 -7.38
C ASN A 265 6.39 26.63 -6.61
N GLN A 266 6.28 27.82 -5.97
CA GLN A 266 7.34 28.48 -5.19
C GLN A 266 7.88 27.66 -4.00
N GLN A 267 7.11 26.68 -3.51
CA GLN A 267 7.54 25.82 -2.41
C GLN A 267 8.51 24.71 -2.85
N ILE A 268 8.83 24.64 -4.15
CA ILE A 268 9.63 23.58 -4.76
C ILE A 268 10.87 24.21 -5.39
N ASN A 269 12.02 23.61 -5.11
CA ASN A 269 13.25 23.83 -5.86
C ASN A 269 13.44 22.70 -6.87
N ALA A 270 13.99 23.04 -8.02
CA ALA A 270 14.39 22.10 -9.06
C ALA A 270 15.91 22.03 -9.13
N ILE A 271 16.43 20.83 -9.36
CA ILE A 271 17.81 20.54 -9.75
C ILE A 271 17.75 20.06 -11.20
N GLU A 272 18.35 20.81 -12.12
CA GLU A 272 18.46 20.42 -13.53
C GLU A 272 19.79 19.69 -13.77
N PRO A 273 19.78 18.36 -13.97
CA PRO A 273 20.99 17.60 -14.28
C PRO A 273 21.58 18.03 -15.62
N THR A 274 22.90 18.06 -15.71
CA THR A 274 23.62 18.27 -16.98
C THR A 274 23.77 16.93 -17.72
N GLN A 275 24.28 16.96 -18.96
CA GLN A 275 24.59 15.73 -19.71
C GLN A 275 25.64 14.83 -19.02
N PHE A 276 26.39 15.37 -18.05
CA PHE A 276 27.43 14.65 -17.30
C PHE A 276 26.90 13.99 -16.02
N ILE A 277 25.63 14.24 -15.67
CA ILE A 277 24.99 13.68 -14.49
C ILE A 277 23.69 12.98 -14.89
N GLU A 278 23.61 11.67 -14.66
CA GLU A 278 22.41 10.88 -14.90
C GLU A 278 21.23 11.42 -14.05
N PRO A 279 20.11 11.84 -14.66
CA PRO A 279 18.95 12.36 -13.94
C PRO A 279 18.45 11.46 -12.82
N LYS A 280 18.37 10.14 -13.07
CA LYS A 280 17.93 9.19 -12.05
C LYS A 280 18.92 9.07 -10.89
N PHE A 281 20.22 9.24 -11.14
CA PHE A 281 21.23 9.24 -10.08
C PHE A 281 21.00 10.41 -9.12
N THR A 282 20.71 11.60 -9.66
CA THR A 282 20.32 12.78 -8.88
C THR A 282 19.04 12.49 -8.08
N TYR A 283 18.01 11.96 -8.75
CA TYR A 283 16.72 11.63 -8.13
C TYR A 283 16.85 10.65 -6.95
N TYR A 284 17.70 9.63 -7.04
CA TYR A 284 17.95 8.70 -5.93
C TYR A 284 18.80 9.31 -4.83
N GLN A 285 19.81 10.13 -5.17
CA GLN A 285 20.69 10.71 -4.17
C GLN A 285 19.97 11.68 -3.24
N VAL A 286 19.08 12.50 -3.79
CA VAL A 286 18.31 13.46 -2.99
C VAL A 286 17.31 12.78 -2.04
N GLN A 287 17.01 11.50 -2.27
CA GLN A 287 16.18 10.68 -1.39
C GLN A 287 16.96 9.97 -0.28
N SER A 288 18.29 9.91 -0.38
CA SER A 288 19.14 9.28 0.63
C SER A 288 19.11 10.03 1.95
N LEU A 289 19.39 9.32 3.05
CA LEU A 289 19.56 9.95 4.37
C LEU A 289 20.68 11.00 4.38
N PHE A 290 21.75 10.79 3.60
CA PHE A 290 22.85 11.73 3.46
C PHE A 290 22.36 13.12 3.01
N PHE A 291 21.54 13.18 1.95
CA PHE A 291 21.00 14.43 1.45
C PHE A 291 19.88 14.99 2.33
N LYS A 292 18.94 14.13 2.76
CA LYS A 292 17.79 14.53 3.59
C LYS A 292 18.21 15.13 4.92
N ASN A 293 19.23 14.57 5.58
CA ASN A 293 19.71 15.08 6.87
C ASN A 293 20.31 16.49 6.72
N GLN A 294 21.08 16.76 5.66
CA GLN A 294 21.58 18.10 5.37
C GLN A 294 20.43 19.09 5.10
N LEU A 295 19.46 18.69 4.28
CA LEU A 295 18.27 19.50 3.98
C LEU A 295 17.50 19.86 5.25
N ASN A 296 17.29 18.88 6.14
CA ASN A 296 16.59 19.08 7.42
C ASN A 296 17.38 19.99 8.37
N ASN A 297 18.71 19.84 8.44
CA ASN A 297 19.56 20.68 9.30
C ASN A 297 19.63 22.14 8.83
N LEU A 298 19.47 22.38 7.52
CA LEU A 298 19.45 23.72 6.94
C LEU A 298 18.09 24.42 7.11
N ALA A 299 17.03 23.67 7.39
CA ALA A 299 15.70 24.22 7.59
C ALA A 299 15.67 25.09 8.85
N SER A 300 15.22 26.34 8.72
CA SER A 300 15.09 27.23 9.88
C SER A 300 14.01 26.69 10.84
N ALA A 301 14.28 26.72 12.14
CA ALA A 301 13.38 26.27 13.21
C ALA A 301 12.20 27.25 13.45
N THR A 302 11.40 27.51 12.42
CA THR A 302 10.14 28.26 12.48
C THR A 302 8.94 27.32 12.34
N THR A 303 7.73 27.77 12.68
CA THR A 303 6.46 26.99 12.58
C THR A 303 6.22 26.36 11.20
N VAL A 304 6.87 26.88 10.15
CA VAL A 304 6.99 26.26 8.82
C VAL A 304 8.47 26.06 8.52
N THR A 305 8.86 24.84 8.17
CA THR A 305 10.21 24.51 7.70
C THR A 305 10.46 25.13 6.34
N ILE A 306 11.56 25.88 6.20
CA ILE A 306 11.94 26.58 4.97
C ILE A 306 13.43 26.43 4.72
N VAL A 307 13.79 26.00 3.51
CA VAL A 307 15.14 26.05 2.97
C VAL A 307 15.15 26.99 1.76
N ASN A 308 15.85 28.11 1.88
CA ASN A 308 15.99 29.05 0.75
C ASN A 308 16.99 28.52 -0.28
N LYS A 309 17.00 29.11 -1.48
CA LYS A 309 17.89 28.69 -2.58
C LYS A 309 19.37 28.70 -2.20
N SER A 310 19.86 29.74 -1.52
CA SER A 310 21.28 29.84 -1.14
C SER A 310 21.70 28.71 -0.19
N LYS A 311 20.87 28.36 0.79
CA LYS A 311 21.12 27.20 1.66
C LYS A 311 21.01 25.89 0.88
N PHE A 312 20.01 25.75 0.02
CA PHE A 312 19.83 24.57 -0.83
C PHE A 312 21.05 24.33 -1.73
N ASP A 313 21.59 25.39 -2.31
CA ASP A 313 22.77 25.35 -3.18
C ASP A 313 24.03 24.89 -2.43
N SER A 314 24.10 25.08 -1.10
CA SER A 314 25.23 24.65 -0.26
C SER A 314 25.19 23.17 0.17
N ILE A 315 24.11 22.44 -0.12
CA ILE A 315 24.01 21.01 0.21
C ILE A 315 25.12 20.25 -0.53
N ARG A 316 25.80 19.34 0.17
CA ARG A 316 26.81 18.47 -0.41
C ARG A 316 26.17 17.38 -1.26
N PHE A 317 26.77 17.12 -2.41
CA PHE A 317 26.34 16.15 -3.40
C PHE A 317 27.55 15.36 -3.88
N ILE A 318 27.38 14.05 -3.94
CA ILE A 318 28.37 13.08 -4.37
C ILE A 318 28.27 12.88 -5.88
N VAL A 319 29.39 12.99 -6.57
CA VAL A 319 29.51 12.77 -8.01
C VAL A 319 30.38 11.55 -8.25
N ALA A 320 29.83 10.57 -8.98
CA ALA A 320 30.55 9.40 -9.47
C ALA A 320 30.87 9.57 -10.97
N PRO A 321 31.81 8.80 -11.53
CA PRO A 321 31.98 8.70 -12.98
C PRO A 321 30.67 8.37 -13.69
N LEU A 322 30.42 8.94 -14.88
CA LEU A 322 29.12 8.82 -15.56
C LEU A 322 28.71 7.36 -15.83
N PRO A 323 29.60 6.46 -16.27
CA PRO A 323 29.27 5.04 -16.38
C PRO A 323 28.87 4.40 -15.04
N GLU A 324 29.54 4.77 -13.94
CA GLU A 324 29.21 4.29 -12.59
C GLU A 324 27.85 4.82 -12.12
N GLN A 325 27.51 6.08 -12.41
CA GLN A 325 26.17 6.62 -12.13
C GLN A 325 25.07 5.79 -12.80
N ARG A 326 25.24 5.43 -14.08
CA ARG A 326 24.27 4.61 -14.83
C ARG A 326 24.17 3.20 -14.26
N ALA A 327 25.30 2.57 -13.92
CA ALA A 327 25.34 1.24 -13.33
C ALA A 327 24.67 1.22 -11.95
N ILE A 328 24.96 2.21 -11.09
CA ILE A 328 24.31 2.38 -9.78
C ILE A 328 22.80 2.55 -9.94
N VAL A 329 22.35 3.41 -10.87
CA VAL A 329 20.92 3.59 -11.13
C VAL A 329 20.28 2.27 -11.56
N SER A 330 20.90 1.54 -12.48
CA SER A 330 20.41 0.23 -12.92
C SER A 330 20.25 -0.74 -11.76
N LYS A 331 21.25 -0.80 -10.86
CA LYS A 331 21.22 -1.67 -9.68
C LYS A 331 20.17 -1.25 -8.65
N ILE A 332 20.02 0.06 -8.40
CA ILE A 332 18.97 0.59 -7.52
C ILE A 332 17.59 0.21 -8.06
N GLU A 333 17.33 0.44 -9.35
CA GLU A 333 16.04 0.13 -9.98
C GLU A 333 15.70 -1.36 -9.91
N GLN A 334 16.69 -2.24 -10.15
CA GLN A 334 16.52 -3.68 -9.98
C GLN A 334 16.09 -4.04 -8.54
N LEU A 335 16.88 -3.61 -7.54
CA LEU A 335 16.63 -3.93 -6.14
C LEU A 335 15.32 -3.30 -5.62
N PHE A 336 15.00 -2.09 -6.06
CA PHE A 336 13.75 -1.42 -5.69
C PHE A 336 12.54 -2.10 -6.33
N SER A 337 12.66 -2.60 -7.56
CA SER A 337 11.60 -3.37 -8.19
C SER A 337 11.28 -4.65 -7.40
N GLU A 338 12.32 -5.40 -6.99
CA GLU A 338 12.17 -6.59 -6.14
C GLU A 338 11.52 -6.24 -4.79
N LEU A 339 11.99 -5.16 -4.16
CA LEU A 339 11.47 -4.68 -2.88
C LEU A 339 10.01 -4.23 -2.97
N ASP A 340 9.65 -3.47 -4.00
CA ASP A 340 8.30 -2.95 -4.20
C ASP A 340 7.30 -4.07 -4.51
N ASN A 341 7.74 -5.12 -5.20
CA ASN A 341 6.95 -6.34 -5.37
C ASN A 341 6.67 -7.00 -4.00
N GLY A 342 7.70 -7.15 -3.16
CA GLY A 342 7.55 -7.68 -1.79
C GLY A 342 6.58 -6.86 -0.93
N ILE A 343 6.70 -5.53 -0.95
CA ILE A 343 5.78 -4.63 -0.23
C ILE A 343 4.34 -4.75 -0.75
N THR A 344 4.17 -4.88 -2.06
CA THR A 344 2.85 -5.06 -2.68
C THR A 344 2.20 -6.36 -2.20
N ASN A 345 2.95 -7.46 -2.20
CA ASN A 345 2.49 -8.76 -1.72
C ASN A 345 2.11 -8.69 -0.23
N LEU A 346 2.93 -8.09 0.62
CA LEU A 346 2.64 -7.91 2.05
C LEU A 346 1.33 -7.15 2.29
N LYS A 347 1.10 -6.06 1.54
CA LYS A 347 -0.15 -5.28 1.63
C LYS A 347 -1.36 -6.09 1.16
N LEU A 348 -1.19 -6.94 0.16
CA LEU A 348 -2.28 -7.80 -0.33
C LEU A 348 -2.62 -8.90 0.66
N VAL A 349 -1.62 -9.55 1.26
CA VAL A 349 -1.83 -10.48 2.39
C VAL A 349 -2.54 -9.76 3.54
N GLN A 350 -2.16 -8.51 3.86
CA GLN A 350 -2.81 -7.72 4.91
C GLN A 350 -4.31 -7.52 4.64
N GLU A 351 -4.72 -7.22 3.40
CA GLU A 351 -6.13 -7.08 3.04
C GLU A 351 -6.87 -8.43 3.05
N GLN A 352 -6.23 -9.51 2.57
CA GLN A 352 -6.81 -10.86 2.62
C GLN A 352 -7.01 -11.35 4.06
N LEU A 353 -6.08 -11.01 4.95
CA LEU A 353 -6.15 -11.37 6.35
C LEU A 353 -7.37 -10.76 7.04
N LYS A 354 -7.73 -9.51 6.70
CA LYS A 354 -8.98 -8.89 7.18
C LYS A 354 -10.22 -9.69 6.78
N VAL A 355 -10.27 -10.17 5.54
CA VAL A 355 -11.37 -11.01 5.04
C VAL A 355 -11.39 -12.36 5.75
N TYR A 356 -10.23 -12.98 5.92
CA TYR A 356 -10.12 -14.27 6.60
C TYR A 356 -10.55 -14.18 8.06
N ARG A 357 -10.12 -13.15 8.80
CA ARG A 357 -10.59 -12.90 10.18
C ARG A 357 -12.11 -12.85 10.27
N GLN A 358 -12.73 -12.13 9.33
CA GLN A 358 -14.17 -12.02 9.29
C GLN A 358 -14.85 -13.38 9.03
N ALA A 359 -14.26 -14.21 8.18
CA ALA A 359 -14.74 -15.56 7.88
C ALA A 359 -14.54 -16.54 9.06
N VAL A 360 -13.49 -16.38 9.87
CA VAL A 360 -13.29 -17.18 11.09
C VAL A 360 -14.45 -16.98 12.07
N LEU A 361 -14.94 -15.74 12.22
CA LEU A 361 -16.09 -15.43 13.08
C LEU A 361 -17.41 -16.07 12.60
N ASP A 362 -17.52 -16.40 11.32
CA ASP A 362 -18.72 -17.02 10.75
C ASP A 362 -18.92 -18.49 11.18
N GLU A 363 -17.98 -19.11 11.91
CA GLU A 363 -18.21 -20.41 12.57
C GLU A 363 -19.47 -20.39 13.45
N THR A 364 -19.75 -19.25 14.10
CA THR A 364 -20.98 -19.03 14.89
C THR A 364 -22.27 -19.10 14.07
N SER A 365 -22.19 -18.89 12.75
CA SER A 365 -23.34 -18.83 11.84
C SER A 365 -23.83 -20.20 11.36
N LYS A 366 -23.08 -21.27 11.63
CA LYS A 366 -23.44 -22.67 11.28
C LYS A 366 -24.49 -23.27 12.23
N ILE A 367 -24.81 -22.58 13.31
CA ILE A 367 -25.80 -23.01 14.29
C ILE A 367 -27.22 -22.75 13.78
N GLU A 368 -28.09 -23.76 13.88
CA GLU A 368 -29.48 -23.70 13.41
C GLU A 368 -30.49 -23.35 14.50
N THR A 369 -30.09 -23.42 15.77
CA THR A 369 -30.94 -23.07 16.92
C THR A 369 -30.82 -21.59 17.23
N PHE A 370 -31.93 -20.86 17.12
CA PHE A 370 -31.99 -19.41 17.35
C PHE A 370 -32.99 -19.05 18.44
N VAL A 371 -32.60 -18.12 19.31
CA VAL A 371 -33.46 -17.51 20.33
C VAL A 371 -33.53 -15.99 20.14
N PRO A 372 -34.61 -15.32 20.58
CA PRO A 372 -34.59 -13.87 20.76
C PRO A 372 -33.40 -13.43 21.62
N ILE A 373 -32.70 -12.37 21.20
CA ILE A 373 -31.53 -11.87 21.94
C ILE A 373 -31.87 -11.46 23.39
N THR A 374 -33.14 -11.12 23.65
CA THR A 374 -33.65 -10.84 24.99
C THR A 374 -33.54 -12.01 25.96
N GLU A 375 -33.47 -13.26 25.47
CA GLU A 375 -33.36 -14.43 26.34
C GLU A 375 -32.00 -14.52 27.03
N VAL A 376 -30.94 -14.05 26.38
CA VAL A 376 -29.57 -14.11 26.90
C VAL A 376 -29.10 -12.83 27.58
N ILE A 377 -29.85 -11.72 27.42
CA ILE A 377 -29.53 -10.44 28.05
C ILE A 377 -30.14 -10.40 29.45
N GLU A 378 -29.30 -10.10 30.44
CA GLU A 378 -29.72 -9.82 31.82
C GLU A 378 -30.10 -8.34 31.98
N GLU A 379 -29.23 -7.45 31.51
CA GLU A 379 -29.42 -6.00 31.62
C GLU A 379 -28.98 -5.32 30.32
N LEU A 380 -29.79 -4.37 29.83
CA LEU A 380 -29.44 -3.51 28.71
C LEU A 380 -29.50 -2.03 29.15
N GLY A 381 -28.32 -1.41 29.25
CA GLY A 381 -28.17 -0.02 29.63
C GLY A 381 -27.69 0.86 28.48
N GLN A 382 -27.96 2.16 28.58
CA GLN A 382 -27.35 3.21 27.76
C GLN A 382 -26.53 4.11 28.67
N GLY A 383 -25.39 4.58 28.18
CA GLY A 383 -24.49 5.44 28.93
C GLY A 383 -24.90 6.91 28.96
N TRP A 384 -23.95 7.76 29.36
CA TRP A 384 -24.15 9.19 29.53
C TRP A 384 -23.01 9.97 28.89
N SER A 385 -23.32 11.03 28.11
CA SER A 385 -22.32 11.86 27.41
C SER A 385 -22.49 13.34 27.74
N PRO A 386 -21.99 13.80 28.90
CA PRO A 386 -21.93 15.21 29.22
C PRO A 386 -20.84 15.92 28.40
N LYS A 387 -20.82 17.26 28.49
CA LYS A 387 -19.74 18.06 27.93
C LYS A 387 -18.45 17.82 28.75
N CYS A 388 -17.62 16.91 28.27
CA CYS A 388 -16.34 16.54 28.88
C CYS A 388 -15.16 17.37 28.38
N ASN A 389 -14.05 17.35 29.12
CA ASN A 389 -12.78 17.88 28.64
C ASN A 389 -12.25 17.01 27.48
N LYS A 390 -11.42 17.60 26.61
CA LYS A 390 -10.91 16.89 25.43
C LYS A 390 -9.82 15.89 25.79
N GLU A 391 -9.01 16.18 26.81
CA GLU A 391 -7.99 15.24 27.28
C GLU A 391 -8.62 13.96 27.85
N PRO A 392 -8.00 12.79 27.63
CA PRO A 392 -8.40 11.56 28.28
C PRO A 392 -8.08 11.63 29.78
N SER A 393 -8.93 11.00 30.59
CA SER A 393 -8.59 10.64 31.96
C SER A 393 -7.71 9.39 31.94
N THR A 394 -6.52 9.50 32.53
CA THR A 394 -5.49 8.45 32.55
C THR A 394 -5.24 7.87 33.95
N ASN A 395 -5.94 8.36 34.96
CA ASN A 395 -5.78 7.95 36.36
C ASN A 395 -7.03 7.20 36.84
N ASP A 396 -6.83 6.12 37.59
CA ASP A 396 -7.86 5.29 38.22
C ASP A 396 -8.76 6.08 39.18
N ASP A 397 -8.25 7.19 39.72
CA ASP A 397 -9.01 8.08 40.57
C ASP A 397 -9.88 9.11 39.82
N GLU A 398 -9.72 9.22 38.51
CA GLU A 398 -10.39 10.24 37.71
C GLU A 398 -11.48 9.65 36.84
N TRP A 399 -12.69 10.20 36.98
CA TRP A 399 -13.82 9.82 36.14
C TRP A 399 -13.58 10.17 34.68
N GLY A 400 -13.85 9.21 33.80
CA GLY A 400 -13.82 9.38 32.36
C GLY A 400 -15.08 8.84 31.71
N VAL A 401 -15.48 9.43 30.59
CA VAL A 401 -16.56 8.91 29.73
C VAL A 401 -15.92 8.39 28.45
N ILE A 402 -16.17 7.14 28.10
CA ILE A 402 -15.58 6.55 26.90
C ILE A 402 -16.05 7.27 25.64
N LYS A 403 -15.21 7.32 24.61
CA LYS A 403 -15.62 7.71 23.26
C LYS A 403 -16.15 6.47 22.55
N THR A 404 -16.90 6.66 21.47
CA THR A 404 -17.26 5.53 20.59
C THR A 404 -16.03 4.85 19.98
N THR A 405 -14.86 5.51 19.93
CA THR A 405 -13.56 4.95 19.52
C THR A 405 -12.93 4.02 20.55
N ALA A 406 -13.43 3.97 21.79
CA ALA A 406 -13.04 2.95 22.76
C ALA A 406 -13.57 1.56 22.38
N ILE A 407 -14.63 1.49 21.57
CA ILE A 407 -15.27 0.25 21.16
C ILE A 407 -14.78 -0.07 19.73
N GLN A 408 -13.89 -1.05 19.59
CA GLN A 408 -13.46 -1.59 18.29
C GLN A 408 -13.99 -3.01 18.15
N ALA A 409 -14.13 -3.52 16.92
CA ALA A 409 -14.63 -4.87 16.73
C ALA A 409 -13.68 -5.87 17.41
N GLY A 410 -14.17 -6.59 18.42
CA GLY A 410 -13.35 -7.55 19.19
C GLY A 410 -12.40 -6.94 20.23
N HIS A 411 -12.37 -5.60 20.39
CA HIS A 411 -11.36 -4.94 21.21
C HIS A 411 -11.88 -3.68 21.92
N PHE A 412 -11.70 -3.63 23.24
CA PHE A 412 -11.98 -2.46 24.06
C PHE A 412 -10.69 -1.69 24.39
N ASN A 413 -10.67 -0.39 24.09
CA ASN A 413 -9.55 0.51 24.39
C ASN A 413 -9.95 1.58 25.40
N GLU A 414 -9.60 1.36 26.68
CA GLU A 414 -9.91 2.27 27.78
C GLU A 414 -9.26 3.67 27.68
N ARG A 415 -8.20 3.82 26.85
CA ARG A 415 -7.51 5.12 26.66
C ARG A 415 -8.33 6.09 25.81
N GLU A 416 -9.26 5.59 25.00
CA GLU A 416 -10.14 6.39 24.16
C GLU A 416 -11.32 6.95 24.97
N ASN A 417 -11.02 7.82 25.93
CA ASN A 417 -12.02 8.44 26.80
C ASN A 417 -11.86 9.97 26.83
N LYS A 418 -12.80 10.63 27.52
CA LYS A 418 -12.78 12.05 27.82
C LYS A 418 -12.92 12.25 29.32
N LYS A 419 -12.09 13.12 29.89
CA LYS A 419 -12.13 13.42 31.32
C LYS A 419 -13.43 14.11 31.72
N LEU A 420 -14.08 13.60 32.75
CA LEU A 420 -15.27 14.21 33.33
C LEU A 420 -14.86 15.46 34.14
N PRO A 421 -15.47 16.63 33.89
CA PRO A 421 -15.22 17.83 34.67
C PRO A 421 -15.52 17.63 36.16
N LYS A 422 -14.68 18.16 37.05
CA LYS A 422 -14.82 18.01 38.51
C LYS A 422 -16.13 18.60 39.07
N ASN A 423 -16.76 19.51 38.33
CA ASN A 423 -18.03 20.14 38.72
C ASN A 423 -19.27 19.30 38.33
N LEU A 424 -19.09 18.15 37.67
CA LEU A 424 -20.18 17.24 37.34
C LEU A 424 -20.11 16.01 38.23
N GLU A 425 -21.24 15.67 38.86
CA GLU A 425 -21.35 14.43 39.60
C GLU A 425 -21.34 13.22 38.66
N PRO A 426 -20.47 12.22 38.90
CA PRO A 426 -20.39 11.03 38.08
C PRO A 426 -21.62 10.14 38.27
N LYS A 427 -22.13 9.58 37.17
CA LYS A 427 -23.23 8.61 37.18
C LYS A 427 -22.68 7.18 37.26
N SER A 428 -22.35 6.73 38.46
CA SER A 428 -21.74 5.41 38.72
C SER A 428 -22.57 4.22 38.24
N GLN A 429 -23.90 4.36 38.10
CA GLN A 429 -24.75 3.32 37.51
C GLN A 429 -24.34 2.94 36.07
N HIS A 430 -23.64 3.82 35.36
CA HIS A 430 -23.13 3.61 34.01
C HIS A 430 -21.66 3.22 33.95
N GLU A 431 -21.03 2.95 35.11
CA GLU A 431 -19.66 2.47 35.18
C GLU A 431 -19.52 1.11 34.47
N LEU A 432 -18.41 0.96 33.76
CA LEU A 432 -18.05 -0.22 33.00
C LEU A 432 -17.35 -1.24 33.90
N ASN A 433 -17.66 -2.51 33.71
CA ASN A 433 -17.06 -3.62 34.42
C ASN A 433 -16.49 -4.65 33.45
N ALA A 434 -15.52 -5.42 33.91
CA ALA A 434 -15.05 -6.58 33.16
C ALA A 434 -16.20 -7.58 32.94
N GLY A 435 -16.34 -8.07 31.71
CA GLY A 435 -17.44 -8.93 31.28
C GLY A 435 -18.64 -8.19 30.68
N ASP A 436 -18.68 -6.85 30.70
CA ASP A 436 -19.68 -6.10 29.96
C ASP A 436 -19.45 -6.26 28.44
N ILE A 437 -20.53 -6.37 27.67
CA ILE A 437 -20.48 -6.22 26.21
C ILE A 437 -20.89 -4.79 25.86
N LEU A 438 -20.14 -4.17 24.96
CA LEU A 438 -20.44 -2.85 24.43
C LEU A 438 -20.77 -2.95 22.94
N ILE A 439 -21.87 -2.31 22.52
CA ILE A 439 -22.21 -2.16 21.11
C ILE A 439 -22.57 -0.71 20.78
N THR A 440 -21.92 -0.14 19.77
CA THR A 440 -22.20 1.23 19.34
C THR A 440 -23.58 1.33 18.69
N ARG A 441 -24.37 2.33 19.09
CA ARG A 441 -25.77 2.49 18.64
C ARG A 441 -26.03 3.75 17.83
N ALA A 442 -25.11 4.71 17.80
CA ALA A 442 -25.30 5.96 17.07
C ALA A 442 -23.98 6.57 16.57
N GLY A 443 -24.01 7.14 15.36
CA GLY A 443 -22.86 7.80 14.76
C GLY A 443 -22.78 7.58 13.25
N PRO A 444 -21.59 7.72 12.65
CA PRO A 444 -21.36 7.34 11.27
C PRO A 444 -21.74 5.88 11.04
N ARG A 445 -22.27 5.56 9.87
CA ARG A 445 -22.82 4.24 9.52
C ARG A 445 -21.85 3.09 9.77
N VAL A 446 -20.59 3.28 9.39
CA VAL A 446 -19.49 2.32 9.61
C VAL A 446 -19.15 2.08 11.08
N ARG A 447 -19.57 2.99 11.97
CA ARG A 447 -19.33 2.91 13.42
C ARG A 447 -20.52 2.40 14.21
N VAL A 448 -21.71 2.24 13.63
CA VAL A 448 -22.89 1.71 14.35
C VAL A 448 -22.90 0.18 14.22
N GLY A 449 -23.08 -0.53 15.33
CA GLY A 449 -23.06 -1.99 15.39
C GLY A 449 -21.70 -2.60 15.72
N VAL A 450 -20.68 -1.80 16.00
CA VAL A 450 -19.35 -2.29 16.41
C VAL A 450 -19.45 -2.80 17.83
N CYS A 451 -19.03 -4.05 18.05
CA CYS A 451 -19.20 -4.78 19.30
C CYS A 451 -17.85 -5.19 19.91
N CYS A 452 -17.71 -5.06 21.23
CA CYS A 452 -16.58 -5.62 21.97
C CYS A 452 -16.97 -6.18 23.35
N LEU A 453 -16.20 -7.14 23.83
CA LEU A 453 -16.16 -7.61 25.21
C LEU A 453 -15.14 -6.78 26.01
N VAL A 454 -15.57 -6.23 27.13
CA VAL A 454 -14.70 -5.55 28.09
C VAL A 454 -13.97 -6.62 28.90
N LYS A 455 -12.83 -7.11 28.38
CA LYS A 455 -11.99 -8.09 29.10
C LYS A 455 -11.31 -7.49 30.34
N LYS A 456 -10.89 -6.23 30.23
CA LYS A 456 -10.27 -5.44 31.31
C LYS A 456 -10.70 -3.98 31.19
N VAL A 457 -10.92 -3.34 32.34
CA VAL A 457 -11.24 -1.91 32.42
C VAL A 457 -10.78 -1.36 33.75
N ARG A 458 -10.16 -0.17 33.73
CA ARG A 458 -9.87 0.58 34.96
C ARG A 458 -11.15 1.10 35.63
N PRO A 459 -11.15 1.35 36.96
CA PRO A 459 -12.29 1.94 37.64
C PRO A 459 -12.60 3.36 37.12
N ARG A 460 -13.80 3.84 37.42
CA ARG A 460 -14.31 5.19 37.13
C ARG A 460 -14.41 5.52 35.63
N LEU A 461 -14.64 4.51 34.79
CA LEU A 461 -14.97 4.69 33.37
C LEU A 461 -16.46 4.47 33.12
N ILE A 462 -17.12 5.50 32.59
CA ILE A 462 -18.55 5.53 32.30
C ILE A 462 -18.80 5.24 30.81
N ASN A 463 -19.79 4.40 30.52
CA ASN A 463 -20.29 4.19 29.17
C ASN A 463 -20.83 5.50 28.56
N CYS A 464 -20.69 5.70 27.25
CA CYS A 464 -21.26 6.85 26.55
C CYS A 464 -22.71 6.61 26.10
N ASP A 465 -23.45 7.69 25.86
CA ASP A 465 -24.84 7.62 25.37
C ASP A 465 -24.97 6.93 24.00
N LYS A 466 -23.90 6.95 23.18
CA LYS A 466 -23.84 6.37 21.82
C LYS A 466 -23.48 4.89 21.79
N ALA A 467 -23.45 4.21 22.93
CA ALA A 467 -23.27 2.77 23.02
C ALA A 467 -24.25 2.14 24.02
N TYR A 468 -24.68 0.92 23.73
CA TYR A 468 -25.35 0.07 24.70
C TYR A 468 -24.31 -0.68 25.53
N ARG A 469 -24.56 -0.79 26.83
CA ARG A 469 -23.90 -1.72 27.75
C ARG A 469 -24.83 -2.90 27.96
N ILE A 470 -24.34 -4.11 27.69
CA ILE A 470 -25.12 -5.34 27.79
C ILE A 470 -24.45 -6.23 28.83
N LYS A 471 -25.23 -6.65 29.83
CA LYS A 471 -24.85 -7.75 30.72
C LYS A 471 -25.53 -9.02 30.25
N LEU A 472 -24.76 -10.07 30.08
CA LEU A 472 -25.23 -11.37 29.60
C LEU A 472 -25.54 -12.29 30.79
N LYS A 473 -26.56 -13.13 30.64
CA LYS A 473 -26.82 -14.25 31.54
C LYS A 473 -25.75 -15.31 31.33
N LYS A 474 -24.73 -15.30 32.20
CA LYS A 474 -23.51 -16.12 32.07
C LYS A 474 -23.78 -17.63 32.06
N ASP A 475 -24.91 -18.06 32.63
CA ASP A 475 -25.33 -19.47 32.65
C ASP A 475 -25.92 -19.93 31.31
N LEU A 476 -26.24 -19.01 30.40
CA LEU A 476 -26.83 -19.31 29.09
C LEU A 476 -25.88 -19.04 27.93
N ILE A 477 -25.02 -18.02 28.03
CA ILE A 477 -24.14 -17.63 26.93
C ILE A 477 -22.75 -17.24 27.39
N VAL A 478 -21.74 -17.75 26.68
CA VAL A 478 -20.34 -17.35 26.83
C VAL A 478 -20.15 -15.94 26.24
N PRO A 479 -19.59 -14.97 26.97
CA PRO A 479 -19.45 -13.59 26.48
C PRO A 479 -18.67 -13.47 25.17
N GLU A 480 -17.58 -14.22 25.01
CA GLU A 480 -16.77 -14.29 23.80
C GLU A 480 -17.59 -14.81 22.61
N PHE A 481 -18.43 -15.84 22.83
CA PHE A 481 -19.32 -16.36 21.80
C PHE A 481 -20.31 -15.29 21.31
N PHE A 482 -20.88 -14.51 22.24
CA PHE A 482 -21.76 -13.40 21.89
C PHE A 482 -21.02 -12.31 21.10
N GLU A 483 -19.82 -11.92 21.54
CA GLU A 483 -18.96 -10.95 20.84
C GLU A 483 -18.64 -11.41 19.41
N TYR A 484 -18.19 -12.64 19.23
CA TYR A 484 -17.87 -13.22 17.92
C TYR A 484 -19.09 -13.33 17.03
N THR A 485 -20.23 -13.70 17.60
CA THR A 485 -21.51 -13.72 16.87
C THR A 485 -21.85 -12.33 16.36
N MET A 486 -21.83 -11.30 17.22
CA MET A 486 -22.18 -9.93 16.82
C MET A 486 -21.22 -9.34 15.78
N ASN A 487 -19.95 -9.76 15.80
CA ASN A 487 -18.93 -9.31 14.86
C ASN A 487 -18.85 -10.20 13.60
N SER A 488 -19.61 -11.30 13.47
CA SER A 488 -19.64 -12.16 12.29
C SER A 488 -20.20 -11.47 11.05
N ALA A 489 -19.90 -11.96 9.84
CA ALA A 489 -20.37 -11.36 8.59
C ALA A 489 -21.89 -11.39 8.49
N LYS A 490 -22.52 -12.47 8.97
CA LYS A 490 -23.98 -12.61 9.01
C LYS A 490 -24.62 -11.54 9.89
N TYR A 491 -24.11 -11.35 11.11
CA TYR A 491 -24.71 -10.42 12.07
C TYR A 491 -24.40 -8.96 11.80
N THR A 492 -23.21 -8.66 11.28
CA THR A 492 -22.89 -7.31 10.80
C THR A 492 -23.86 -6.88 9.68
N LEU A 493 -24.23 -7.78 8.76
CA LEU A 493 -25.28 -7.54 7.76
C LEU A 493 -26.69 -7.39 8.35
N ILE A 494 -27.05 -8.21 9.34
CA ILE A 494 -28.33 -8.08 10.04
C ILE A 494 -28.41 -6.70 10.73
N ILE A 495 -27.39 -6.32 11.48
CA ILE A 495 -27.32 -5.03 12.18
C ILE A 495 -27.37 -3.88 11.18
N GLU A 496 -26.69 -4.00 10.04
CA GLU A 496 -26.74 -3.04 8.93
C GLU A 496 -28.18 -2.80 8.45
N GLY A 497 -28.96 -3.86 8.24
CA GLY A 497 -30.38 -3.77 7.87
C GLY A 497 -31.29 -3.17 8.95
N LEU A 498 -30.86 -3.16 10.21
CA LEU A 498 -31.62 -2.60 11.33
C LEU A 498 -31.37 -1.11 11.55
N LYS A 499 -30.30 -0.53 10.96
CA LYS A 499 -29.97 0.88 11.10
C LYS A 499 -31.11 1.78 10.57
N THR A 500 -31.31 2.91 11.21
CA THR A 500 -32.24 3.98 10.80
C THR A 500 -31.50 5.28 10.55
N GLY A 501 -31.97 6.05 9.57
CA GLY A 501 -31.35 7.31 9.15
C GLY A 501 -30.97 7.28 7.67
N ILE A 502 -31.12 8.41 6.99
CA ILE A 502 -30.90 8.54 5.54
C ILE A 502 -29.43 8.89 5.23
N SER A 503 -28.77 9.63 6.13
CA SER A 503 -27.38 10.08 5.95
C SER A 503 -26.37 9.13 6.59
N ASP A 504 -25.30 8.80 5.87
CA ASP A 504 -24.20 7.97 6.39
C ASP A 504 -23.44 8.60 7.57
N SER A 505 -23.53 9.92 7.73
CA SER A 505 -22.92 10.65 8.85
C SER A 505 -23.66 10.50 10.18
N GLY A 506 -24.89 9.97 10.17
CA GLY A 506 -25.74 9.93 11.36
C GLY A 506 -26.86 8.91 11.26
N VAL A 507 -26.54 7.66 11.59
CA VAL A 507 -27.51 6.57 11.71
C VAL A 507 -27.65 6.11 13.16
N ASN A 508 -28.75 5.42 13.45
CA ASN A 508 -29.02 4.84 14.77
C ASN A 508 -29.42 3.36 14.67
N LEU A 509 -29.01 2.57 15.66
CA LEU A 509 -29.54 1.24 15.95
C LEU A 509 -30.45 1.36 17.18
N THR A 510 -31.77 1.40 16.97
CA THR A 510 -32.71 1.61 18.09
C THR A 510 -32.78 0.37 18.98
N GLN A 511 -32.99 0.58 20.28
CA GLN A 511 -33.08 -0.51 21.26
C GLN A 511 -34.17 -1.51 20.89
N LYS A 512 -35.35 -1.03 20.46
CA LYS A 512 -36.45 -1.89 19.99
C LYS A 512 -36.03 -2.80 18.82
N ARG A 513 -35.28 -2.28 17.84
CA ARG A 513 -34.82 -3.07 16.69
C ARG A 513 -33.73 -4.06 17.08
N PHE A 514 -32.80 -3.64 17.93
CA PHE A 514 -31.75 -4.50 18.46
C PHE A 514 -32.35 -5.68 19.26
N LEU A 515 -33.28 -5.42 20.17
CA LEU A 515 -33.93 -6.44 20.99
C LEU A 515 -34.83 -7.40 20.21
N ASN A 516 -35.23 -7.05 18.98
CA ASN A 516 -36.00 -7.94 18.11
C ASN A 516 -35.10 -8.91 17.31
N MET A 517 -33.77 -8.81 17.43
CA MET A 517 -32.85 -9.74 16.77
C MET A 517 -32.95 -11.13 17.37
N LYS A 518 -32.70 -12.14 16.53
CA LYS A 518 -32.46 -13.52 16.97
C LYS A 518 -30.97 -13.83 16.92
N ILE A 519 -30.47 -14.60 17.87
CA ILE A 519 -29.07 -15.04 17.96
C ILE A 519 -28.98 -16.57 18.01
N PRO A 520 -27.90 -17.18 17.48
CA PRO A 520 -27.63 -18.58 17.71
C PRO A 520 -27.42 -18.84 19.21
N LEU A 521 -27.96 -19.95 19.71
CA LEU A 521 -27.74 -20.37 21.10
C LEU A 521 -27.53 -21.89 21.14
N PRO A 522 -26.32 -22.38 20.83
CA PRO A 522 -25.98 -23.79 21.03
C PRO A 522 -25.74 -24.06 22.52
N THR A 523 -25.48 -25.32 22.88
CA THR A 523 -25.19 -25.70 24.27
C THR A 523 -23.91 -25.04 24.79
N MET A 524 -23.79 -24.83 26.11
CA MET A 524 -22.59 -24.22 26.70
C MET A 524 -21.27 -24.91 26.29
N PRO A 525 -21.16 -26.26 26.27
CA PRO A 525 -19.95 -26.92 25.77
C PRO A 525 -19.65 -26.63 24.29
N GLU A 526 -20.68 -26.57 23.43
CA GLU A 526 -20.51 -26.21 22.02
C GLU A 526 -20.05 -24.76 21.85
N GLN A 527 -20.62 -23.82 22.62
CA GLN A 527 -20.17 -22.42 22.61
C GLN A 527 -18.68 -22.30 22.96
N GLN A 528 -18.24 -23.00 24.01
CA GLN A 528 -16.84 -23.00 24.43
C GLN A 528 -15.92 -23.61 23.37
N ALA A 529 -16.31 -24.72 22.74
CA ALA A 529 -15.56 -25.35 21.66
C ALA A 529 -15.41 -24.41 20.45
N ILE A 530 -16.49 -23.72 20.06
CA ILE A 530 -16.47 -22.74 18.96
C ILE A 530 -15.56 -21.56 19.30
N VAL A 531 -15.67 -21.02 20.52
CA VAL A 531 -14.80 -19.92 20.99
C VAL A 531 -13.34 -20.34 20.95
N GLN A 532 -12.99 -21.53 21.44
CA GLN A 532 -11.62 -22.03 21.42
C GLN A 532 -11.06 -22.15 20.00
N GLU A 533 -11.85 -22.66 19.05
CA GLU A 533 -11.45 -22.77 17.65
C GLU A 533 -11.25 -21.39 17.01
N ILE A 534 -12.16 -20.44 17.27
CA ILE A 534 -12.06 -19.06 16.79
C ILE A 534 -10.80 -18.39 17.35
N GLU A 535 -10.58 -18.44 18.67
CA GLU A 535 -9.41 -17.86 19.34
C GLU A 535 -8.10 -18.45 18.80
N THR A 536 -8.06 -19.77 18.57
CA THR A 536 -6.90 -20.45 17.99
C THR A 536 -6.58 -19.86 16.61
N ARG A 537 -7.57 -19.73 15.73
CA ARG A 537 -7.38 -19.16 14.38
C ARG A 537 -7.07 -17.65 14.41
N LEU A 538 -7.73 -16.88 15.29
CA LEU A 538 -7.47 -15.45 15.43
C LEU A 538 -6.06 -15.17 15.96
N SER A 539 -5.52 -16.01 16.84
CA SER A 539 -4.13 -15.87 17.32
C SER A 539 -3.10 -16.00 16.20
N VAL A 540 -3.36 -16.89 15.22
CA VAL A 540 -2.54 -17.02 14.01
C VAL A 540 -2.64 -15.74 13.17
N CYS A 541 -3.85 -15.18 13.02
CA CYS A 541 -4.04 -13.91 12.32
C CYS A 541 -3.28 -12.77 13.00
N ASP A 542 -3.35 -12.65 14.32
CA ASP A 542 -2.64 -11.62 15.07
C ASP A 542 -1.13 -11.71 14.85
N LYS A 543 -0.58 -12.93 14.85
CA LYS A 543 0.84 -13.14 14.57
C LYS A 543 1.22 -12.74 13.15
N MET A 544 0.40 -13.09 12.16
CA MET A 544 0.61 -12.68 10.78
C MET A 544 0.53 -11.16 10.60
N GLU A 545 -0.42 -10.48 11.25
CA GLU A 545 -0.50 -9.01 11.21
C GLU A 545 0.76 -8.35 11.76
N GLN A 546 1.29 -8.88 12.87
CA GLN A 546 2.54 -8.42 13.45
C GLN A 546 3.71 -8.63 12.47
N ASP A 547 3.86 -9.83 11.92
CA ASP A 547 4.96 -10.15 11.00
C ASP A 547 4.91 -9.30 9.72
N ILE A 548 3.71 -9.02 9.20
CA ILE A 548 3.50 -8.11 8.07
C ILE A 548 3.95 -6.69 8.42
N ALA A 549 3.55 -6.18 9.59
CA ALA A 549 3.92 -4.84 10.03
C ALA A 549 5.45 -4.70 10.17
N GLU A 550 6.10 -5.68 10.81
CA GLU A 550 7.56 -5.72 10.96
C GLU A 550 8.27 -5.79 9.59
N ASN A 551 7.77 -6.60 8.65
CA ASN A 551 8.39 -6.72 7.33
C ASN A 551 8.21 -5.46 6.46
N LEU A 552 7.09 -4.75 6.59
CA LEU A 552 6.90 -3.45 5.94
C LEU A 552 7.88 -2.39 6.48
N GLU A 553 8.15 -2.39 7.79
CA GLU A 553 9.16 -1.53 8.39
C GLU A 553 10.58 -1.89 7.91
N LYS A 554 10.92 -3.19 7.91
CA LYS A 554 12.21 -3.69 7.38
C LYS A 554 12.41 -3.30 5.92
N ALA A 555 11.35 -3.31 5.10
CA ALA A 555 11.42 -2.91 3.71
C ALA A 555 11.82 -1.43 3.55
N GLU A 556 11.27 -0.53 4.37
CA GLU A 556 11.65 0.89 4.35
C GLU A 556 13.11 1.10 4.80
N VAL A 557 13.55 0.36 5.81
CA VAL A 557 14.96 0.38 6.26
C VAL A 557 15.89 -0.13 5.15
N LEU A 558 15.53 -1.24 4.49
CA LEU A 558 16.31 -1.80 3.39
C LEU A 558 16.42 -0.82 2.21
N ARG A 559 15.33 -0.12 1.87
CA ARG A 559 15.33 0.95 0.86
C ARG A 559 16.38 2.02 1.17
N GLN A 560 16.44 2.50 2.42
CA GLN A 560 17.46 3.46 2.83
C GLN A 560 18.87 2.86 2.87
N SER A 561 19.02 1.59 3.25
CA SER A 561 20.30 0.88 3.21
C SER A 561 20.85 0.75 1.79
N ILE A 562 20.01 0.46 0.80
CA ILE A 562 20.41 0.41 -0.61
C ILE A 562 20.92 1.77 -1.08
N LEU A 563 20.19 2.86 -0.80
CA LEU A 563 20.64 4.21 -1.15
C LEU A 563 21.94 4.58 -0.44
N LYS A 564 22.08 4.21 0.85
CA LYS A 564 23.33 4.42 1.59
C LYS A 564 24.49 3.72 0.90
N LYS A 565 24.38 2.42 0.60
CA LYS A 565 25.41 1.66 -0.13
C LYS A 565 25.70 2.26 -1.51
N ALA A 566 24.67 2.73 -2.22
CA ALA A 566 24.81 3.36 -3.53
C ALA A 566 25.73 4.58 -3.48
N PHE A 567 25.45 5.53 -2.59
CA PHE A 567 26.20 6.78 -2.52
C PHE A 567 27.47 6.66 -1.64
N GLU A 568 27.63 5.54 -0.93
CA GLU A 568 28.92 5.09 -0.39
C GLU A 568 29.80 4.36 -1.42
N GLY A 569 29.33 4.14 -2.66
CA GLY A 569 30.11 3.43 -3.68
C GLY A 569 30.31 1.93 -3.37
N LYS A 570 29.44 1.34 -2.54
CA LYS A 570 29.48 -0.05 -2.07
C LYS A 570 28.33 -0.91 -2.61
N LEU A 571 27.55 -0.38 -3.56
CA LEU A 571 26.39 -1.07 -4.11
C LEU A 571 26.78 -2.05 -5.23
N LEU A 572 27.75 -1.67 -6.05
CA LEU A 572 28.32 -2.51 -7.09
C LEU A 572 29.45 -3.34 -6.49
N ASP A 573 29.58 -4.59 -6.95
CA ASP A 573 30.73 -5.42 -6.60
C ASP A 573 32.00 -5.04 -7.41
N GLU A 574 33.14 -5.63 -7.05
CA GLU A 574 34.42 -5.32 -7.70
C GLU A 574 34.42 -5.63 -9.20
N ARG A 575 33.69 -6.67 -9.64
CA ARG A 575 33.63 -7.06 -11.06
C ARG A 575 32.78 -6.07 -11.84
N GLU A 576 31.61 -5.73 -11.31
CA GLU A 576 30.73 -4.70 -11.89
C GLU A 576 31.49 -3.36 -12.01
N LEU A 577 32.28 -2.98 -11.00
CA LEU A 577 33.10 -1.77 -11.04
C LEU A 577 34.22 -1.83 -12.08
N GLU A 578 34.93 -2.95 -12.19
CA GLU A 578 36.00 -3.12 -13.18
C GLU A 578 35.46 -3.05 -14.61
N GLU A 579 34.32 -3.70 -14.88
CA GLU A 579 33.63 -3.63 -16.18
C GLU A 579 33.23 -2.19 -16.53
N VAL A 580 32.65 -1.46 -15.58
CA VAL A 580 32.19 -0.08 -15.78
C VAL A 580 33.36 0.89 -15.95
N ARG A 581 34.49 0.67 -15.27
CA ARG A 581 35.70 1.50 -15.41
C ARG A 581 36.41 1.35 -16.75
N ASN A 582 36.17 0.24 -17.44
CA ASN A 582 36.66 0.01 -18.80
C ASN A 582 35.77 0.65 -19.88
N ALA A 583 34.66 1.30 -19.52
CA ALA A 583 33.79 1.96 -20.49
C ALA A 583 34.52 3.12 -21.21
N PRO A 584 34.31 3.31 -22.54
CA PRO A 584 35.01 4.35 -23.31
C PRO A 584 34.74 5.78 -22.85
N ASP A 585 33.58 6.02 -22.22
CA ASP A 585 33.16 7.30 -21.68
C ASP A 585 33.42 7.42 -20.16
N TRP A 586 34.22 6.51 -19.58
CA TRP A 586 34.64 6.61 -18.19
C TRP A 586 35.70 7.70 -18.04
N GLU A 587 35.40 8.66 -17.17
CA GLU A 587 36.34 9.66 -16.69
C GLU A 587 36.04 9.96 -15.22
N PRO A 588 37.05 10.30 -14.40
CA PRO A 588 36.85 10.57 -12.99
C PRO A 588 35.98 11.83 -12.78
N ALA A 589 35.31 11.88 -11.63
CA ALA A 589 34.32 12.90 -11.32
C ALA A 589 34.89 14.32 -11.28
N ASP A 590 36.17 14.51 -10.98
CA ASP A 590 36.86 15.80 -11.05
C ASP A 590 36.86 16.37 -12.48
N VAL A 591 37.11 15.52 -13.48
CA VAL A 591 37.05 15.89 -14.90
C VAL A 591 35.61 16.22 -15.31
N LEU A 592 34.62 15.43 -14.85
CA LEU A 592 33.20 15.73 -15.08
C LEU A 592 32.81 17.09 -14.49
N LEU A 593 33.26 17.39 -13.27
CA LEU A 593 32.99 18.65 -12.58
C LEU A 593 33.59 19.86 -13.32
N GLU A 594 34.79 19.72 -13.90
CA GLU A 594 35.37 20.78 -14.74
C GLU A 594 34.54 21.03 -16.01
N ARG A 595 34.04 19.97 -16.66
CA ARG A 595 33.13 20.10 -17.81
C ARG A 595 31.81 20.77 -17.44
N VAL A 596 31.24 20.41 -16.28
CA VAL A 596 30.04 21.04 -15.74
C VAL A 596 30.26 22.54 -15.49
N LYS A 597 31.39 22.93 -14.89
CA LYS A 597 31.74 24.34 -14.68
C LYS A 597 31.89 25.10 -16.01
N ALA A 598 32.50 24.48 -17.02
CA ALA A 598 32.64 25.07 -18.36
C ALA A 598 31.27 25.29 -19.04
N GLU A 599 30.38 24.29 -18.99
CA GLU A 599 29.03 24.40 -19.55
C GLU A 599 28.21 25.51 -18.86
N LYS A 600 28.30 25.62 -17.53
CA LYS A 600 27.62 26.68 -16.76
C LYS A 600 28.15 28.08 -17.09
N LYS A 601 29.44 28.24 -17.40
CA LYS A 601 30.01 29.53 -17.85
C LYS A 601 29.53 29.93 -19.24
N GLY A 602 29.25 28.97 -20.13
CA GLY A 602 28.76 29.25 -21.48
C GLY A 602 27.25 29.56 -21.56
N LYS A 603 26.47 29.20 -20.53
CA LYS A 603 25.02 29.48 -20.42
C LYS A 603 24.69 30.81 -19.71
N LYS A 604 25.63 31.40 -18.97
CA LYS A 604 25.52 32.72 -18.32
C LYS A 604 26.01 33.81 -19.25
#